data_AF-A0A5K1JWF6-F1
#
_entry.id   AF-A0A5K1JWF6-F1
#
_cell.length_a   1.000
_cell.length_b   1.000
_cell.length_c   1.000
_cell.angle_alpha   90.00
_cell.angle_beta   90.00
_cell.angle_gamma   90.00
#
_symmetry.space_group_name_H-M   'P 1'
#
loop_
_entity.id
_entity.type
_entity.pdbx_description
1 polymer ?
#
loop_
_entity_poly.entity_id
_entity_poly.type
_entity_poly.pdbx_seq_one_letter_code
_entity_poly.pdbx_strand_id
1 'polypeptide(L)'
;MLVIERQLSAHAPLPPPAGGSSVEFDVELGELERTEGVAQDTRARSAAHTGAVNAELQQRAYPLTFGLAVHAFVDGIAMGSAALSASGTREDSAQSRAFVAVFLALVVHKAPTALALTTTLLSTSLPAAECRRHLAIFSSMTPVATLLSYAVLAFVGGGGGGWESVALLFSGGTFLYVATVLQPTLAHAHEEGGEGGRRRLLVMLAGIATPYLITVLLPEGHEH
;
A
#
# COMPACT_ATOMS: atom_id res chain seq x y z
N MET A 1 75.48 -57.78 6.71
CA MET A 1 75.93 -57.99 8.10
C MET A 1 77.01 -56.95 8.38
N LEU A 2 76.68 -55.97 9.22
CA LEU A 2 77.53 -54.97 9.89
C LEU A 2 78.32 -53.98 9.02
N VAL A 3 77.72 -52.80 8.91
CA VAL A 3 78.40 -51.50 8.72
C VAL A 3 79.26 -51.23 9.96
N ILE A 4 80.57 -51.13 9.74
CA ILE A 4 81.53 -50.47 10.62
C ILE A 4 81.86 -49.17 9.88
N GLU A 5 81.64 -48.03 10.52
CA GLU A 5 82.69 -47.02 10.70
C GLU A 5 82.16 -45.83 11.53
N ARG A 6 82.74 -45.74 12.72
CA ARG A 6 82.95 -44.51 13.48
C ARG A 6 83.99 -43.65 12.75
N GLN A 7 84.05 -42.38 13.19
CA GLN A 7 85.21 -41.46 13.29
C GLN A 7 84.99 -40.20 12.44
N LEU A 8 84.54 -39.09 13.05
CA LEU A 8 85.40 -38.05 13.64
C LEU A 8 86.22 -37.30 12.58
N SER A 9 85.86 -36.05 12.29
CA SER A 9 86.69 -34.87 12.59
C SER A 9 86.33 -33.62 11.78
N ALA A 10 86.44 -32.49 12.47
CA ALA A 10 86.85 -31.18 11.97
C ALA A 10 85.91 -30.43 11.02
N HIS A 11 85.03 -29.61 11.60
CA HIS A 11 84.50 -28.43 10.94
C HIS A 11 85.56 -27.31 10.94
N ALA A 12 86.07 -27.01 9.76
CA ALA A 12 86.71 -25.74 9.40
C ALA A 12 86.08 -25.26 8.06
N PRO A 13 86.22 -23.98 7.66
CA PRO A 13 85.13 -23.09 7.28
C PRO A 13 84.85 -23.03 5.77
N LEU A 14 83.63 -22.64 5.37
CA LEU A 14 83.24 -22.44 3.97
C LEU A 14 82.62 -21.04 3.74
N PRO A 15 83.01 -20.29 2.68
CA PRO A 15 82.34 -19.07 2.23
C PRO A 15 81.17 -19.40 1.25
N PRO A 16 80.37 -18.41 0.79
CA PRO A 16 78.96 -18.58 0.43
C PRO A 16 78.75 -18.95 -1.05
N PRO A 17 77.48 -19.23 -1.43
CA PRO A 17 76.99 -18.65 -2.67
C PRO A 17 75.60 -18.00 -2.56
N ALA A 18 75.39 -17.06 -3.47
CA ALA A 18 74.17 -16.29 -3.68
C ALA A 18 72.98 -17.14 -4.14
N GLY A 19 71.77 -16.58 -3.97
CA GLY A 19 70.58 -16.91 -4.76
C GLY A 19 69.58 -17.83 -4.07
N GLY A 20 68.49 -17.24 -3.58
CA GLY A 20 67.31 -17.96 -3.12
C GLY A 20 66.17 -16.98 -2.85
N SER A 21 65.28 -16.83 -3.82
CA SER A 21 64.05 -16.04 -3.76
C SER A 21 63.17 -16.47 -2.58
N SER A 22 63.10 -15.65 -1.53
CA SER A 22 62.01 -15.70 -0.57
C SER A 22 60.77 -15.16 -1.27
N VAL A 23 59.81 -16.04 -1.54
CA VAL A 23 58.52 -15.64 -2.11
C VAL A 23 57.76 -14.88 -1.03
N GLU A 24 57.65 -13.57 -1.23
CA GLU A 24 56.88 -12.62 -0.44
C GLU A 24 55.39 -12.79 -0.80
N PHE A 25 54.66 -13.54 0.02
CA PHE A 25 53.21 -13.68 -0.03
C PHE A 25 52.58 -12.98 1.18
N ASP A 26 52.64 -11.64 1.22
CA ASP A 26 51.98 -10.87 2.29
C ASP A 26 51.17 -9.67 1.75
N VAL A 27 50.93 -9.61 0.45
CA VAL A 27 50.28 -8.43 -0.19
C VAL A 27 48.85 -8.71 -0.69
N GLU A 28 48.47 -9.95 -0.99
CA GLU A 28 47.12 -10.25 -1.51
C GLU A 28 46.02 -10.41 -0.43
N LEU A 29 46.34 -10.85 0.79
CA LEU A 29 45.34 -11.09 1.84
C LEU A 29 44.77 -9.80 2.45
N GLY A 30 45.59 -8.77 2.61
CA GLY A 30 45.14 -7.46 3.12
C GLY A 30 44.31 -6.66 2.11
N GLU A 31 44.56 -6.84 0.81
CA GLU A 31 43.69 -6.27 -0.24
C GLU A 31 42.37 -7.03 -0.36
N LEU A 32 42.37 -8.36 -0.16
CA LEU A 32 41.15 -9.17 -0.06
C LEU A 32 40.32 -8.83 1.18
N GLU A 33 40.92 -8.67 2.36
CA GLU A 33 40.18 -8.25 3.58
C GLU A 33 39.64 -6.82 3.45
N ARG A 34 40.37 -5.91 2.78
CA ARG A 34 39.89 -4.55 2.50
C ARG A 34 38.76 -4.53 1.48
N THR A 35 38.82 -5.35 0.44
CA THR A 35 37.75 -5.45 -0.58
C THR A 35 36.54 -6.22 -0.05
N GLU A 36 36.72 -7.28 0.71
CA GLU A 36 35.66 -8.01 1.43
C GLU A 36 35.04 -7.16 2.55
N GLY A 37 35.84 -6.41 3.31
CA GLY A 37 35.37 -5.47 4.32
C GLY A 37 34.54 -4.33 3.72
N VAL A 38 34.96 -3.78 2.58
CA VAL A 38 34.18 -2.78 1.82
C VAL A 38 32.91 -3.41 1.23
N ALA A 39 32.96 -4.64 0.71
CA ALA A 39 31.78 -5.34 0.19
C ALA A 39 30.78 -5.70 1.30
N GLN A 40 31.27 -6.12 2.46
CA GLN A 40 30.47 -6.46 3.64
C GLN A 40 29.83 -5.22 4.27
N ASP A 41 30.57 -4.10 4.39
CA ASP A 41 30.02 -2.82 4.85
C ASP A 41 28.98 -2.27 3.86
N THR A 42 29.23 -2.36 2.56
CA THR A 42 28.26 -1.96 1.53
C THR A 42 27.00 -2.82 1.57
N ARG A 43 27.14 -4.14 1.77
CA ARG A 43 26.01 -5.07 1.92
C ARG A 43 25.24 -4.83 3.22
N ALA A 44 25.92 -4.56 4.32
CA ALA A 44 25.30 -4.22 5.60
C ALA A 44 24.54 -2.89 5.53
N ARG A 45 25.12 -1.87 4.89
CA ARG A 45 24.47 -0.56 4.67
C ARG A 45 23.29 -0.66 3.70
N SER A 46 23.41 -1.46 2.64
CA SER A 46 22.29 -1.75 1.73
C SER A 46 21.16 -2.50 2.45
N ALA A 47 21.46 -3.54 3.22
CA ALA A 47 20.48 -4.27 4.02
C ALA A 47 19.80 -3.38 5.08
N ALA A 48 20.57 -2.50 5.74
CA ALA A 48 20.04 -1.53 6.70
C ALA A 48 19.14 -0.48 6.01
N HIS A 49 19.55 0.02 4.83
CA HIS A 49 18.74 0.95 4.04
C HIS A 49 17.45 0.32 3.54
N THR A 50 17.51 -0.89 2.99
CA THR A 50 16.32 -1.66 2.59
C THR A 50 15.41 -1.95 3.79
N GLY A 51 15.98 -2.28 4.95
CA GLY A 51 15.23 -2.46 6.21
C GLY A 51 14.51 -1.18 6.66
N ALA A 52 15.19 -0.03 6.60
CA ALA A 52 14.61 1.27 6.94
C ALA A 52 13.48 1.68 5.98
N VAL A 53 13.68 1.51 4.66
CA VAL A 53 12.66 1.77 3.64
C VAL A 53 11.44 0.86 3.85
N ASN A 54 11.65 -0.42 4.14
CA ASN A 54 10.58 -1.37 4.42
C ASN A 54 9.77 -0.98 5.66
N ALA A 55 10.43 -0.55 6.74
CA ALA A 55 9.76 -0.08 7.94
C ALA A 55 8.91 1.17 7.65
N GLU A 56 9.41 2.10 6.84
CA GLU A 56 8.68 3.30 6.44
C GLU A 56 7.44 2.99 5.58
N LEU A 57 7.57 2.05 4.63
CA LEU A 57 6.45 1.58 3.80
C LEU A 57 5.36 0.90 4.64
N GLN A 58 5.76 0.06 5.61
CA GLN A 58 4.83 -0.56 6.55
C GLN A 58 4.14 0.49 7.44
N GLN A 59 4.86 1.50 7.91
CA GLN A 59 4.28 2.60 8.69
C GLN A 59 3.22 3.39 7.90
N ARG A 60 3.38 3.52 6.57
CA ARG A 60 2.41 4.18 5.69
C ARG A 60 1.15 3.34 5.45
N ALA A 61 1.20 2.02 5.59
CA ALA A 61 0.05 1.14 5.40
C ALA A 61 -1.06 1.35 6.45
N TYR A 62 -0.68 1.66 7.71
CA TYR A 62 -1.62 1.88 8.81
C TYR A 62 -2.53 3.09 8.60
N PRO A 63 -2.02 4.33 8.39
CA PRO A 63 -2.87 5.50 8.23
C PRO A 63 -3.66 5.44 6.93
N LEU A 64 -3.15 4.77 5.89
CA LEU A 64 -3.89 4.51 4.66
C LEU A 64 -5.10 3.60 4.89
N THR A 65 -4.89 2.47 5.59
CA THR A 65 -6.00 1.57 5.95
C THR A 65 -7.00 2.27 6.85
N PHE A 66 -6.51 3.04 7.82
CA PHE A 66 -7.37 3.77 8.75
C PHE A 66 -8.24 4.81 8.03
N GLY A 67 -7.65 5.64 7.15
CA GLY A 67 -8.39 6.62 6.37
C GLY A 67 -9.45 5.96 5.48
N LEU A 68 -9.12 4.83 4.85
CA LEU A 68 -10.09 4.07 4.05
C LEU A 68 -11.16 3.38 4.90
N ALA A 69 -10.83 2.95 6.12
CA ALA A 69 -11.80 2.39 7.06
C ALA A 69 -12.81 3.47 7.52
N VAL A 70 -12.34 4.69 7.79
CA VAL A 70 -13.21 5.84 8.10
C VAL A 70 -14.10 6.19 6.90
N HIS A 71 -13.53 6.27 5.69
CA HIS A 71 -14.29 6.45 4.46
C HIS A 71 -15.39 5.38 4.30
N ALA A 72 -15.02 4.11 4.45
CA ALA A 72 -15.97 3.00 4.36
C ALA A 72 -17.05 2.99 5.45
N PHE A 73 -16.72 3.49 6.63
CA PHE A 73 -17.66 3.65 7.74
C PHE A 73 -18.70 4.74 7.43
N VAL A 74 -18.26 5.90 6.92
CA VAL A 74 -19.16 7.00 6.55
C VAL A 74 -20.09 6.62 5.40
N ASP A 75 -19.59 5.88 4.40
CA ASP A 75 -20.46 5.32 3.33
C ASP A 75 -21.57 4.45 3.89
N GLY A 76 -21.24 3.63 4.90
CA GLY A 76 -22.22 2.77 5.56
C GLY A 76 -23.27 3.57 6.32
N ILE A 77 -22.86 4.65 7.01
CA ILE A 77 -23.80 5.56 7.66
C ILE A 77 -24.77 6.15 6.63
N ALA A 78 -24.28 6.68 5.50
CA ALA A 78 -25.13 7.20 4.43
C ALA A 78 -26.12 6.16 3.88
N MET A 79 -25.65 4.92 3.67
CA MET A 79 -26.50 3.78 3.26
C MET A 79 -27.57 3.42 4.28
N GLY A 80 -27.22 3.39 5.56
CA GLY A 80 -28.15 3.09 6.65
C GLY A 80 -29.29 4.10 6.72
N SER A 81 -29.00 5.38 6.48
CA SER A 81 -30.06 6.39 6.33
C SER A 81 -30.98 6.12 5.15
N ALA A 82 -30.37 5.88 3.98
CA ALA A 82 -31.09 5.80 2.73
C ALA A 82 -32.03 4.58 2.77
N ALA A 83 -31.58 3.49 3.41
CA ALA A 83 -32.39 2.32 3.69
C ALA A 83 -33.56 2.61 4.63
N LEU A 84 -33.38 3.45 5.67
CA LEU A 84 -34.49 3.83 6.54
C LEU A 84 -35.52 4.71 5.81
N SER A 85 -35.05 5.70 5.06
CA SER A 85 -35.91 6.55 4.24
C SER A 85 -36.69 5.74 3.19
N ALA A 86 -36.08 4.71 2.60
CA ALA A 86 -36.74 3.82 1.65
C ALA A 86 -37.67 2.76 2.27
N SER A 87 -37.56 2.50 3.59
CA SER A 87 -38.41 1.52 4.30
C SER A 87 -39.61 2.14 5.02
N GLY A 88 -39.78 3.46 4.94
CA GLY A 88 -40.98 4.15 5.42
C GLY A 88 -42.26 3.69 4.70
N THR A 89 -43.40 3.74 5.38
CA THR A 89 -44.73 3.23 4.94
C THR A 89 -45.35 3.96 3.74
N ARG A 90 -44.59 4.78 3.03
CA ARG A 90 -45.06 5.52 1.86
C ARG A 90 -44.24 5.03 0.67
N GLU A 91 -44.87 4.24 -0.18
CA GLU A 91 -44.30 3.68 -1.42
C GLU A 91 -44.00 4.78 -2.45
N ASP A 92 -43.19 5.78 -2.08
CA ASP A 92 -42.65 6.71 -3.06
C ASP A 92 -41.53 5.99 -3.81
N SER A 93 -41.87 5.45 -4.99
CA SER A 93 -40.96 4.81 -5.93
C SER A 93 -39.68 5.63 -6.20
N ALA A 94 -39.74 6.95 -6.01
CA ALA A 94 -38.59 7.84 -6.09
C ALA A 94 -37.54 7.60 -4.99
N GLN A 95 -37.94 7.36 -3.74
CA GLN A 95 -37.00 7.14 -2.63
C GLN A 95 -36.32 5.77 -2.73
N SER A 96 -37.08 4.75 -3.14
CA SER A 96 -36.52 3.41 -3.42
C SER A 96 -35.53 3.44 -4.58
N ARG A 97 -35.83 4.17 -5.68
CA ARG A 97 -34.87 4.37 -6.78
C ARG A 97 -33.63 5.14 -6.34
N ALA A 98 -33.78 6.18 -5.52
CA ALA A 98 -32.65 6.93 -4.99
C ALA A 98 -31.74 6.04 -4.11
N PHE A 99 -32.33 5.21 -3.24
CA PHE A 99 -31.59 4.21 -2.46
C PHE A 99 -30.82 3.24 -3.36
N VAL A 100 -31.48 2.67 -4.38
CA VAL A 100 -30.82 1.75 -5.34
C VAL A 100 -29.69 2.44 -6.10
N ALA A 101 -29.89 3.69 -6.53
CA ALA A 101 -28.87 4.47 -7.22
C ALA A 101 -27.64 4.73 -6.33
N VAL A 102 -27.85 5.16 -5.08
CA VAL A 102 -26.76 5.38 -4.11
C VAL A 102 -26.05 4.06 -3.78
N PHE A 103 -26.81 2.98 -3.55
CA PHE A 103 -26.23 1.66 -3.32
C PHE A 103 -25.36 1.19 -4.48
N LEU A 104 -25.84 1.32 -5.72
CA LEU A 104 -25.10 0.92 -6.90
C LEU A 104 -23.84 1.77 -7.09
N ALA A 105 -23.94 3.09 -6.90
CA ALA A 105 -22.80 3.99 -6.95
C ALA A 105 -21.73 3.58 -5.93
N LEU A 106 -22.14 3.24 -4.69
CA LEU A 106 -21.26 2.77 -3.65
C LEU A 106 -20.59 1.44 -4.01
N VAL A 107 -21.35 0.44 -4.45
CA VAL A 107 -20.80 -0.86 -4.85
C VAL A 107 -19.79 -0.71 -6.00
N VAL A 108 -20.13 0.08 -7.01
CA VAL A 108 -19.26 0.30 -8.18
C VAL A 108 -17.95 0.96 -7.78
N HIS A 109 -17.94 1.89 -6.81
CA HIS A 109 -16.70 2.53 -6.37
C HIS A 109 -15.96 1.76 -5.26
N LYS A 110 -16.58 0.75 -4.63
CA LYS A 110 -15.91 -0.13 -3.65
C LYS A 110 -14.90 -1.07 -4.29
N ALA A 111 -15.18 -1.55 -5.51
CA ALA A 111 -14.23 -2.38 -6.24
C ALA A 111 -12.91 -1.63 -6.56
N PRO A 112 -12.93 -0.42 -7.16
CA PRO A 112 -11.73 0.40 -7.36
C PRO A 112 -10.96 0.71 -6.08
N THR A 113 -11.64 1.07 -5.01
CA THR A 113 -10.99 1.42 -3.72
C THR A 113 -10.35 0.21 -3.05
N ALA A 114 -11.00 -0.96 -3.09
CA ALA A 114 -10.44 -2.22 -2.59
C ALA A 114 -9.21 -2.66 -3.40
N LEU A 115 -9.25 -2.51 -4.73
CA LEU A 115 -8.10 -2.80 -5.59
C LEU A 115 -6.93 -1.84 -5.35
N ALA A 116 -7.23 -0.55 -5.17
CA ALA A 116 -6.22 0.46 -4.85
C ALA A 116 -5.55 0.18 -3.49
N LEU A 117 -6.35 -0.15 -2.47
CA LEU A 117 -5.85 -0.56 -1.14
C LEU A 117 -4.97 -1.81 -1.25
N THR A 118 -5.46 -2.85 -1.90
CA THR A 118 -4.74 -4.13 -2.03
C THR A 118 -3.43 -3.96 -2.77
N THR A 119 -3.44 -3.24 -3.90
CA THR A 119 -2.22 -2.95 -4.67
C THR A 119 -1.22 -2.15 -3.85
N THR A 120 -1.69 -1.17 -3.07
CA THR A 120 -0.81 -0.37 -2.21
C THR A 120 -0.24 -1.20 -1.07
N LEU A 121 -1.05 -2.03 -0.40
CA LEU A 121 -0.59 -2.93 0.65
C LEU A 121 0.38 -3.99 0.12
N LEU A 122 0.17 -4.54 -1.08
CA LEU A 122 1.11 -5.46 -1.71
C LEU A 122 2.42 -4.78 -2.14
N SER A 123 2.39 -3.47 -2.41
CA SER A 123 3.61 -2.68 -2.65
C SER A 123 4.38 -2.36 -1.36
N THR A 124 3.72 -2.44 -0.20
CA THR A 124 4.41 -2.47 1.09
C THR A 124 4.94 -3.88 1.33
N SER A 125 6.11 -4.02 1.96
CA SER A 125 6.72 -5.32 2.29
C SER A 125 5.99 -6.07 3.43
N LEU A 126 4.66 -5.96 3.47
CA LEU A 126 3.79 -6.67 4.40
C LEU A 126 3.52 -8.09 3.90
N PRO A 127 3.39 -9.07 4.82
CA PRO A 127 2.97 -10.41 4.46
C PRO A 127 1.52 -10.39 3.94
N ALA A 128 1.24 -11.20 2.92
CA ALA A 128 -0.10 -11.26 2.30
C ALA A 128 -1.24 -11.56 3.30
N ALA A 129 -0.94 -12.24 4.41
CA ALA A 129 -1.88 -12.48 5.49
C ALA A 129 -2.33 -11.18 6.18
N GLU A 130 -1.41 -10.24 6.42
CA GLU A 130 -1.74 -8.95 7.03
C GLU A 130 -2.50 -8.07 6.03
N CYS A 131 -2.11 -8.08 4.75
CA CYS A 131 -2.85 -7.37 3.70
C CYS A 131 -4.33 -7.83 3.63
N ARG A 132 -4.57 -9.14 3.74
CA ARG A 132 -5.95 -9.68 3.83
C ARG A 132 -6.69 -9.20 5.06
N ARG A 133 -6.01 -9.04 6.20
CA ARG A 133 -6.61 -8.51 7.44
C ARG A 133 -7.03 -7.04 7.28
N HIS A 134 -6.15 -6.19 6.74
CA HIS A 134 -6.48 -4.79 6.44
C HIS A 134 -7.68 -4.69 5.48
N LEU A 135 -7.70 -5.52 4.44
CA LEU A 135 -8.81 -5.57 3.48
C LEU A 135 -10.11 -6.09 4.12
N ALA A 136 -10.05 -7.10 4.98
CA ALA A 136 -11.21 -7.62 5.70
C ALA A 136 -11.80 -6.56 6.63
N ILE A 137 -10.96 -5.84 7.38
CA ILE A 137 -11.40 -4.72 8.22
C ILE A 137 -12.10 -3.66 7.36
N PHE A 138 -11.44 -3.18 6.30
CA PHE A 138 -12.00 -2.20 5.37
C PHE A 138 -13.37 -2.62 4.80
N SER A 139 -13.48 -3.85 4.30
CA SER A 139 -14.71 -4.38 3.70
C SER A 139 -15.83 -4.54 4.74
N SER A 140 -15.49 -4.95 5.96
CA SER A 140 -16.47 -5.13 7.05
C SER A 140 -17.00 -3.81 7.64
N MET A 141 -16.27 -2.70 7.51
CA MET A 141 -16.69 -1.41 8.08
C MET A 141 -18.01 -0.92 7.50
N THR A 142 -18.20 -1.01 6.17
CA THR A 142 -19.44 -0.56 5.52
C THR A 142 -20.68 -1.33 5.99
N PRO A 143 -20.75 -2.68 5.94
CA PRO A 143 -21.96 -3.39 6.38
C PRO A 143 -22.22 -3.22 7.89
N VAL A 144 -21.17 -3.18 8.72
CA VAL A 144 -21.31 -2.92 10.16
C VAL A 144 -21.89 -1.52 10.40
N ALA A 145 -21.36 -0.50 9.74
CA ALA A 145 -21.84 0.88 9.86
C ALA A 145 -23.26 1.05 9.32
N THR A 146 -23.60 0.40 8.19
CA THR A 146 -24.96 0.41 7.64
C THR A 146 -25.97 -0.15 8.63
N LEU A 147 -25.68 -1.33 9.21
CA LEU A 147 -26.58 -1.96 10.15
C LEU A 147 -26.72 -1.14 11.44
N LEU A 148 -25.59 -0.66 11.97
CA LEU A 148 -25.58 0.17 13.18
C LEU A 148 -26.36 1.47 12.96
N SER A 149 -26.11 2.17 11.85
CA SER A 149 -26.77 3.42 11.54
C SER A 149 -28.27 3.25 11.30
N TYR A 150 -28.67 2.19 10.59
CA TYR A 150 -30.08 1.85 10.41
C TYR A 150 -30.75 1.59 11.76
N ALA A 151 -30.15 0.76 12.62
CA ALA A 151 -30.71 0.43 13.94
C ALA A 151 -30.85 1.67 14.83
N VAL A 152 -29.81 2.52 14.89
CA VAL A 152 -29.82 3.76 15.68
C VAL A 152 -30.93 4.70 15.19
N LEU A 153 -31.01 4.94 13.88
CA LEU A 153 -32.03 5.83 13.36
C LEU A 153 -33.45 5.27 13.46
N ALA A 154 -33.62 3.97 13.26
CA ALA A 154 -34.91 3.31 13.42
C ALA A 154 -35.41 3.43 14.87
N PHE A 155 -34.51 3.36 15.85
CA PHE A 155 -34.84 3.54 17.26
C PHE A 155 -35.12 5.00 17.62
N VAL A 156 -34.35 5.95 17.09
CA VAL A 156 -34.48 7.39 17.36
C VAL A 156 -35.64 8.01 16.56
N GLY A 157 -36.13 7.36 15.51
CA GLY A 157 -37.14 7.89 14.59
C GLY A 157 -36.61 8.98 13.65
N GLY A 158 -35.29 9.05 13.44
CA GLY A 158 -34.60 10.15 12.77
C GLY A 158 -34.43 10.01 11.24
N GLY A 159 -35.38 9.44 10.52
CA GLY A 159 -35.30 9.26 9.05
C GLY A 159 -35.65 10.55 8.28
N GLY A 160 -34.89 10.87 7.22
CA GLY A 160 -35.27 11.90 6.23
C GLY A 160 -34.63 13.29 6.36
N GLY A 161 -33.56 13.45 7.13
CA GLY A 161 -32.93 14.76 7.41
C GLY A 161 -31.92 15.29 6.39
N GLY A 162 -31.72 14.64 5.23
CA GLY A 162 -30.72 15.07 4.23
C GLY A 162 -29.26 14.82 4.64
N TRP A 163 -29.04 14.19 5.79
CA TRP A 163 -27.73 13.93 6.36
C TRP A 163 -26.91 12.92 5.54
N GLU A 164 -27.56 12.17 4.64
CA GLU A 164 -26.92 11.25 3.70
C GLU A 164 -25.97 11.99 2.79
N SER A 165 -26.41 13.13 2.24
CA SER A 165 -25.62 13.94 1.33
C SER A 165 -24.39 14.52 2.02
N VAL A 166 -24.53 14.97 3.27
CA VAL A 166 -23.44 15.49 4.09
C VAL A 166 -22.45 14.37 4.43
N ALA A 167 -22.94 13.19 4.79
CA ALA A 167 -22.11 12.01 5.02
C ALA A 167 -21.35 11.61 3.75
N LEU A 168 -22.00 11.58 2.58
CA LEU A 168 -21.36 11.28 1.30
C LEU A 168 -20.29 12.33 0.92
N LEU A 169 -20.55 13.62 1.13
CA LEU A 169 -19.56 14.70 0.92
C LEU A 169 -18.35 14.54 1.84
N PHE A 170 -18.58 14.29 3.12
CA PHE A 170 -17.51 14.02 4.09
C PHE A 170 -16.71 12.77 3.74
N SER A 171 -17.40 11.71 3.27
CA SER A 171 -16.79 10.48 2.80
C SER A 171 -15.88 10.73 1.58
N GLY A 172 -16.37 11.49 0.60
CA GLY A 172 -15.59 11.89 -0.59
C GLY A 172 -14.36 12.73 -0.23
N GLY A 173 -14.49 13.65 0.74
CA GLY A 173 -13.37 14.44 1.25
C GLY A 173 -12.30 13.58 1.92
N THR A 174 -12.71 12.59 2.71
CA THR A 174 -11.78 11.64 3.35
C THR A 174 -11.04 10.80 2.32
N PHE A 175 -11.73 10.29 1.31
CA PHE A 175 -11.09 9.56 0.20
C PHE A 175 -10.08 10.43 -0.55
N LEU A 176 -10.43 11.69 -0.84
CA LEU A 176 -9.54 12.63 -1.51
C LEU A 176 -8.29 12.92 -0.66
N TYR A 177 -8.44 13.10 0.66
CA TYR A 177 -7.31 13.25 1.58
C TYR A 177 -6.40 12.02 1.57
N VAL A 178 -6.96 10.81 1.63
CA VAL A 178 -6.16 9.57 1.54
C VAL A 178 -5.43 9.48 0.20
N ALA A 179 -6.12 9.75 -0.91
CA ALA A 179 -5.54 9.67 -2.24
C ALA A 179 -4.42 10.69 -2.45
N THR A 180 -4.53 11.90 -1.87
CA THR A 180 -3.58 13.00 -2.13
C THR A 180 -2.45 13.08 -1.11
N VAL A 181 -2.74 12.87 0.18
CA VAL A 181 -1.78 13.05 1.28
C VAL A 181 -1.12 11.72 1.67
N LEU A 182 -1.87 10.62 1.66
CA LEU A 182 -1.38 9.32 2.13
C LEU A 182 -0.83 8.44 1.01
N GLN A 183 -1.18 8.70 -0.26
CA GLN A 183 -0.62 8.03 -1.44
C GLN A 183 0.22 9.00 -2.30
N PRO A 184 1.50 9.28 -1.92
CA PRO A 184 2.38 10.18 -2.67
C PRO A 184 2.79 9.68 -4.06
N THR A 185 2.31 8.50 -4.49
CA THR A 185 2.36 8.08 -5.91
C THR A 185 1.63 9.06 -6.84
N LEU A 186 0.78 9.95 -6.30
CA LEU A 186 0.23 11.11 -7.00
C LEU A 186 1.08 12.39 -6.87
N ALA A 187 1.85 12.54 -5.78
CA ALA A 187 2.66 13.74 -5.50
C ALA A 187 3.98 13.77 -6.30
N HIS A 188 4.63 12.61 -6.51
CA HIS A 188 5.81 12.53 -7.38
C HIS A 188 5.49 12.75 -8.87
N ALA A 189 4.22 12.84 -9.26
CA ALA A 189 3.80 13.24 -10.60
C ALA A 189 3.85 14.76 -10.83
N HIS A 190 4.13 15.57 -9.79
CA HIS A 190 4.35 17.01 -9.97
C HIS A 190 5.76 17.32 -10.53
N GLU A 191 6.69 16.35 -10.47
CA GLU A 191 8.07 16.55 -10.93
C GLU A 191 8.35 15.99 -12.33
N GLU A 192 7.50 15.10 -12.86
CA GLU A 192 7.60 14.64 -14.25
C GLU A 192 6.64 15.43 -15.15
N GLY A 193 7.19 16.46 -15.82
CA GLY A 193 6.71 17.10 -17.06
C GLY A 193 5.20 17.34 -17.20
N GLY A 194 4.78 18.60 -17.37
CA GLY A 194 3.37 19.04 -17.41
C GLY A 194 2.39 18.30 -18.34
N GLU A 195 2.86 17.44 -19.24
CA GLU A 195 2.04 16.51 -20.04
C GLU A 195 1.57 15.27 -19.24
N GLY A 196 2.40 14.70 -18.37
CA GLY A 196 2.05 13.53 -17.55
C GLY A 196 1.00 13.86 -16.48
N GLY A 197 1.16 15.00 -15.81
CA GLY A 197 0.19 15.54 -14.87
C GLY A 197 -1.17 15.85 -15.53
N ARG A 198 -1.16 16.51 -16.71
CA ARG A 198 -2.38 16.77 -17.49
C ARG A 198 -3.08 15.49 -17.92
N ARG A 199 -2.35 14.49 -18.40
CA ARG A 199 -2.94 13.22 -18.83
C ARG A 199 -3.58 12.46 -17.67
N ARG A 200 -2.97 12.48 -16.48
CA ARG A 200 -3.58 11.94 -15.25
C ARG A 200 -4.83 12.71 -14.83
N LEU A 201 -4.81 14.05 -14.89
CA LEU A 201 -5.99 14.86 -14.61
C LEU A 201 -7.13 14.56 -15.59
N LEU A 202 -6.83 14.41 -16.89
CA LEU A 202 -7.82 14.03 -17.90
C LEU A 202 -8.40 12.64 -17.65
N VAL A 203 -7.58 11.67 -17.25
CA VAL A 203 -8.05 10.32 -16.88
C VAL A 203 -8.93 10.36 -15.62
N MET A 204 -8.59 11.17 -14.61
CA MET A 204 -9.46 11.39 -13.44
C MET A 204 -10.79 12.04 -13.81
N LEU A 205 -10.75 13.12 -14.60
CA LEU A 205 -11.96 13.83 -15.05
C LEU A 205 -12.86 12.91 -15.88
N ALA A 206 -12.27 12.10 -16.77
CA ALA A 206 -13.01 11.08 -17.51
C ALA A 206 -13.63 10.04 -16.58
N GLY A 207 -12.90 9.57 -15.55
CA GLY A 207 -13.41 8.65 -14.54
C GLY A 207 -14.57 9.22 -13.72
N ILE A 208 -14.50 10.49 -13.33
CA ILE A 208 -15.58 11.22 -12.62
C ILE A 208 -16.79 11.43 -13.54
N ALA A 209 -16.55 11.72 -14.82
CA ALA A 209 -17.61 11.88 -15.81
C ALA A 209 -18.30 10.56 -16.16
N THR A 210 -17.65 9.42 -15.95
CA THR A 210 -18.19 8.09 -16.31
C THR A 210 -19.51 7.76 -15.62
N PRO A 211 -19.67 7.83 -14.28
CA PRO A 211 -20.95 7.58 -13.63
C PRO A 211 -22.03 8.58 -14.06
N TYR A 212 -21.67 9.85 -14.30
CA TYR A 212 -22.59 10.85 -14.85
C TYR A 212 -23.06 10.49 -16.26
N LEU A 213 -22.14 10.05 -17.11
CA LEU A 213 -22.45 9.62 -18.48
C LEU A 213 -23.32 8.36 -18.48
N ILE A 214 -23.06 7.41 -17.57
CA ILE A 214 -23.90 6.22 -17.37
C ILE A 214 -25.32 6.63 -16.95
N THR A 215 -25.48 7.59 -16.03
CA THR A 215 -26.81 8.07 -15.64
C THR A 215 -27.55 8.81 -16.76
N VAL A 216 -26.84 9.45 -17.70
CA VAL A 216 -27.46 10.10 -18.86
C VAL A 216 -27.75 9.10 -20.00
N LEU A 217 -26.92 8.07 -20.15
CA LEU A 217 -27.03 7.02 -21.19
C LEU A 217 -28.00 5.90 -20.83
N LEU A 218 -28.38 5.74 -19.56
CA LEU A 218 -29.56 4.97 -19.15
C LEU A 218 -30.73 5.95 -18.93
N PRO A 219 -31.38 6.45 -20.00
CA PRO A 219 -32.67 7.10 -19.84
C PRO A 219 -33.64 6.07 -19.29
N GLU A 220 -34.24 6.35 -18.12
CA GLU A 220 -35.42 5.63 -17.69
C GLU A 220 -36.46 5.73 -18.81
N GLY A 221 -36.84 4.59 -19.37
CA GLY A 221 -38.05 4.46 -20.17
C GLY A 221 -39.19 5.01 -19.32
N HIS A 222 -39.69 6.17 -19.73
CA HIS A 222 -40.95 6.71 -19.26
C HIS A 222 -42.05 5.80 -19.82
N GLU A 223 -42.43 4.78 -19.07
CA GLU A 223 -43.67 4.06 -19.35
C GLU A 223 -44.72 4.55 -18.34
N HIS A 224 -45.75 5.18 -18.91
CA HIS A 224 -47.02 5.54 -18.28
C HIS A 224 -47.78 4.31 -17.78
#